data_AF-A0A3B9FZE1-F1
#
_entry.id   AF-A0A3B9FZE1-F1
#
_cell.length_a   1.000
_cell.length_b   1.000
_cell.length_c   1.000
_cell.angle_alpha   90.00
_cell.angle_beta   90.00
_cell.angle_gamma   90.00
#
_symmetry.space_group_name_H-M   'P 1'
#
loop_
_entity.id
_entity.type
_entity.pdbx_description
1 polymer ?
#
loop_
_entity_poly.entity_id
_entity_poly.type
_entity_poly.pdbx_seq_one_letter_code
_entity_poly.pdbx_strand_id
1 'polypeptide(L)'
;MDFPKGFLWGGAVAANQLEGAWLEDGKQPNVTDVMVGIGSKDPGLKWNEKTGKWEMCLNPDKVYLSHEGIDFYHRYKEDLALMAGMGFNCFRTSIAWGRIFPNGDEEEPNEAGLKFYEDMFDEMLRLGMEPCITLSHYETPLHLLT
;
A
#
# COMPACT_ATOMS: atom_id res chain seq x y z
N MET A 1 -23.06 11.77 28.46
CA MET A 1 -22.06 10.69 28.35
C MET A 1 -21.04 11.19 27.36
N ASP A 2 -19.78 11.27 27.77
CA ASP A 2 -18.70 11.76 26.92
C ASP A 2 -17.81 10.58 26.51
N PHE A 3 -17.10 10.74 25.40
CA PHE A 3 -16.10 9.75 24.99
C PHE A 3 -14.99 9.64 26.04
N PRO A 4 -14.32 8.47 26.16
CA PRO A 4 -13.17 8.31 27.03
C PRO A 4 -12.09 9.37 26.74
N LYS A 5 -11.40 9.82 27.80
CA LYS A 5 -10.18 10.62 27.62
C LYS A 5 -9.16 9.79 26.83
N GLY A 6 -8.58 10.39 25.80
CA GLY A 6 -7.65 9.70 24.90
C GLY A 6 -8.33 8.79 23.88
N PHE A 7 -9.64 8.95 23.62
CA PHE A 7 -10.27 8.27 22.49
C PHE A 7 -9.55 8.62 21.17
N LEU A 8 -9.22 7.59 20.39
CA LEU A 8 -8.49 7.73 19.15
C LEU A 8 -9.44 8.07 17.99
N TRP A 9 -9.44 9.34 17.60
CA TRP A 9 -10.15 9.86 16.44
C TRP A 9 -9.21 9.89 15.24
N GLY A 10 -9.64 9.28 14.14
CA GLY A 10 -8.82 9.18 12.95
C GLY A 10 -9.57 8.73 11.72
N GLY A 11 -8.80 8.36 10.71
CA GLY A 11 -9.26 7.79 9.45
C GLY A 11 -8.48 6.53 9.11
N ALA A 12 -8.98 5.77 8.13
CA ALA A 12 -8.38 4.51 7.73
C ALA A 12 -8.33 4.34 6.21
N VAL A 13 -7.21 3.82 5.74
CA VAL A 13 -6.92 3.47 4.34
C VAL A 13 -6.08 2.18 4.28
N ALA A 14 -5.78 1.71 3.06
CA ALA A 14 -4.81 0.65 2.80
C ALA A 14 -3.84 1.10 1.71
N ALA A 15 -2.55 0.76 1.83
CA ALA A 15 -1.46 1.23 0.98
C ALA A 15 -1.76 1.08 -0.51
N ASN A 16 -2.18 -0.11 -0.95
CA ASN A 16 -2.57 -0.40 -2.32
C ASN A 16 -3.71 0.47 -2.89
N GLN A 17 -4.50 1.15 -2.05
CA GLN A 17 -5.62 1.99 -2.47
C GLN A 17 -5.22 3.47 -2.67
N LEU A 18 -4.14 3.93 -2.04
CA LEU A 18 -3.79 5.35 -2.02
C LEU A 18 -2.34 5.66 -2.40
N GLU A 19 -1.38 4.79 -2.09
CA GLU A 19 0.05 5.09 -2.26
C GLU A 19 0.41 5.34 -3.72
N GLY A 20 0.03 4.43 -4.62
CA GLY A 20 0.53 4.45 -5.99
C GLY A 20 2.00 4.05 -6.06
N ALA A 21 2.75 4.65 -7.00
CA ALA A 21 4.20 4.44 -7.17
C ALA A 21 4.57 2.94 -7.17
N TRP A 22 3.79 2.14 -7.91
CA TRP A 22 3.72 0.69 -7.72
C TRP A 22 4.99 -0.11 -8.05
N LEU A 23 5.95 0.49 -8.75
CA LEU A 23 7.28 -0.08 -9.05
C LEU A 23 8.45 0.84 -8.64
N GLU A 24 8.16 1.91 -7.90
CA GLU A 24 9.21 2.82 -7.45
C GLU A 24 9.97 2.23 -6.27
N ASP A 25 11.24 2.63 -6.16
CA ASP A 25 12.12 2.30 -5.03
C ASP A 25 12.17 0.80 -4.69
N GLY A 26 12.20 -0.04 -5.73
CA GLY A 26 12.37 -1.47 -5.60
C GLY A 26 11.09 -2.25 -5.28
N LYS A 27 9.93 -1.58 -5.17
CA LYS A 27 8.65 -2.27 -5.01
C LYS A 27 8.41 -3.21 -6.20
N GLN A 28 7.91 -4.41 -5.94
CA GLN A 28 7.42 -5.34 -6.96
C GLN A 28 5.88 -5.46 -6.92
N PRO A 29 5.27 -6.06 -7.96
CA PRO A 29 3.82 -6.17 -8.06
C PRO A 29 3.21 -6.97 -6.90
N ASN A 30 2.18 -6.41 -6.29
CA ASN A 30 1.29 -7.12 -5.38
C ASN A 30 0.09 -7.70 -6.17
N VAL A 31 -0.70 -8.56 -5.54
CA VAL A 31 -1.94 -9.11 -6.15
C VAL A 31 -2.90 -8.04 -6.67
N THR A 32 -2.92 -6.85 -6.05
CA THR A 32 -3.77 -5.73 -6.46
C THR A 32 -3.29 -5.07 -7.75
N ASP A 33 -1.99 -5.15 -8.06
CA ASP A 33 -1.40 -4.50 -9.24
C ASP A 33 -1.75 -5.19 -10.56
N VAL A 34 -2.36 -6.37 -10.49
CA VAL A 34 -2.96 -7.06 -11.65
C VAL A 34 -4.48 -6.96 -11.67
N MET A 35 -5.09 -6.22 -10.74
CA MET A 35 -6.54 -6.01 -10.68
C MET A 35 -6.95 -4.71 -11.37
N VAL A 36 -7.88 -4.79 -12.31
CA VAL A 36 -8.41 -3.64 -13.08
C VAL A 36 -9.47 -2.85 -12.28
N GLY A 37 -9.88 -3.38 -11.12
CA GLY A 37 -10.88 -2.78 -10.25
C GLY A 37 -11.48 -3.81 -9.30
N ILE A 38 -12.19 -3.33 -8.28
CA ILE A 38 -12.86 -4.18 -7.28
C ILE A 38 -13.93 -5.02 -8.00
N GLY A 39 -13.75 -6.34 -7.99
CA GLY A 39 -14.70 -7.29 -8.59
C GLY A 39 -14.48 -7.59 -10.08
N SER A 40 -13.41 -7.07 -10.70
CA SER A 40 -13.03 -7.50 -12.05
C SER A 40 -12.75 -9.00 -12.09
N LYS A 41 -13.33 -9.71 -13.07
CA LYS A 41 -13.06 -11.14 -13.34
C LYS A 41 -12.01 -11.37 -14.41
N ASP A 42 -11.37 -10.28 -14.87
CA ASP A 42 -10.39 -10.30 -15.94
C ASP A 42 -9.11 -9.56 -15.48
N PRO A 43 -8.36 -10.19 -14.55
CA PRO A 43 -7.10 -9.64 -14.06
C PRO A 43 -6.04 -9.64 -15.17
N GLY A 44 -5.00 -8.83 -14.99
CA GLY A 44 -3.80 -8.83 -15.83
C GLY A 44 -2.92 -10.05 -15.56
N LEU A 45 -3.49 -11.26 -15.64
CA LEU A 45 -2.82 -12.53 -15.46
C LEU A 45 -3.14 -13.47 -16.62
N LYS A 46 -2.18 -14.30 -17.02
CA LYS A 46 -2.35 -15.34 -18.03
C LYS A 46 -1.72 -16.64 -17.56
N TRP A 47 -2.43 -17.75 -17.75
CA TRP A 47 -1.87 -19.08 -17.50
C TRP A 47 -0.81 -19.41 -18.56
N ASN A 48 0.38 -19.80 -18.12
CA ASN A 48 1.44 -20.29 -18.98
C ASN A 48 1.52 -21.82 -18.88
N GLU A 49 1.12 -22.52 -19.94
CA GLU A 49 1.12 -23.99 -20.00
C GLU A 49 2.52 -24.61 -19.90
N LYS A 50 3.57 -23.88 -20.29
CA LYS A 50 4.96 -24.38 -20.26
C LYS A 50 5.54 -24.35 -18.85
N THR A 51 5.26 -23.29 -18.10
CA THR A 51 5.76 -23.12 -16.72
C THR A 51 4.80 -23.70 -15.68
N GLY A 52 3.52 -23.91 -16.05
CA GLY A 52 2.48 -24.39 -15.15
C GLY A 52 2.11 -23.35 -14.09
N LYS A 53 2.25 -22.06 -14.43
CA LYS A 53 2.11 -20.93 -13.52
C LYS A 53 1.27 -19.81 -14.13
N TRP A 54 0.67 -18.99 -13.29
CA TRP A 54 0.06 -17.73 -13.71
C TRP A 54 1.16 -16.67 -13.85
N GLU A 55 1.16 -15.93 -14.95
CA GLU A 55 2.15 -14.89 -15.20
C GLU A 55 1.45 -13.54 -15.40
N MET A 56 2.10 -12.47 -14.94
CA MET A 56 1.61 -11.11 -15.14
C MET A 56 1.53 -10.80 -16.64
N CYS A 57 0.35 -10.36 -17.07
CA CYS A 57 0.01 -10.05 -18.45
C CYS A 57 -0.91 -8.82 -18.44
N LEU A 58 -0.33 -7.66 -18.13
CA LEU A 58 -1.07 -6.40 -18.07
C LEU A 58 -1.59 -6.02 -19.45
N ASN A 59 -2.82 -5.51 -19.50
CA ASN A 59 -3.43 -4.99 -20.72
C ASN A 59 -3.25 -3.46 -20.75
N PRO A 60 -2.55 -2.90 -21.75
CA PRO A 60 -2.31 -1.46 -21.85
C PRO A 60 -3.59 -0.63 -22.05
N ASP A 61 -4.68 -1.25 -22.52
CA ASP A 61 -5.98 -0.58 -22.69
C ASP A 61 -6.79 -0.52 -21.38
N LYS A 62 -6.27 -1.09 -20.29
CA LYS A 62 -6.92 -1.12 -18.97
C LYS A 62 -6.19 -0.24 -17.98
N VAL A 63 -6.95 0.27 -17.01
CA VAL A 63 -6.42 1.04 -15.89
C VAL A 63 -6.34 0.13 -14.66
N TYR A 64 -5.17 0.09 -14.03
CA TYR A 64 -4.93 -0.62 -12.78
C TYR A 64 -4.84 0.41 -11.66
N LEU A 65 -5.92 0.55 -10.88
CA LEU A 65 -6.10 1.67 -9.97
C LEU A 65 -4.99 1.79 -8.90
N SER A 66 -4.40 0.67 -8.48
CA SER A 66 -3.31 0.66 -7.50
C SER A 66 -1.99 1.18 -8.05
N HIS A 67 -1.83 1.30 -9.37
CA HIS A 67 -0.58 1.77 -9.98
C HIS A 67 -0.30 3.23 -9.64
N GLU A 68 -1.34 4.06 -9.65
CA GLU A 68 -1.28 5.50 -9.35
C GLU A 68 -1.87 5.82 -7.98
N GLY A 69 -2.91 5.10 -7.52
CA GLY A 69 -3.59 5.43 -6.28
C GLY A 69 -4.14 6.86 -6.29
N ILE A 70 -3.81 7.64 -5.27
CA ILE A 70 -3.98 9.10 -5.26
C ILE A 70 -2.64 9.82 -5.17
N ASP A 71 -1.55 9.11 -5.48
CA ASP A 71 -0.17 9.55 -5.33
C ASP A 71 0.23 9.92 -3.90
N PHE A 72 -0.32 9.19 -2.92
CA PHE A 72 0.02 9.41 -1.50
C PHE A 72 1.51 9.12 -1.23
N TYR A 73 2.15 8.24 -2.01
CA TYR A 73 3.58 7.94 -1.89
C TYR A 73 4.44 9.21 -1.94
N HIS A 74 4.10 10.15 -2.83
CA HIS A 74 4.83 11.41 -2.97
C HIS A 74 4.26 12.56 -2.13
N ARG A 75 2.99 12.47 -1.74
CA ARG A 75 2.20 13.57 -1.17
C ARG A 75 1.76 13.37 0.28
N TYR A 76 2.26 12.31 0.93
CA TYR A 76 1.82 11.95 2.29
C TYR A 76 1.99 13.09 3.29
N LYS A 77 3.00 13.96 3.13
CA LYS A 77 3.23 15.09 4.06
C LYS A 77 2.08 16.10 4.00
N GLU A 78 1.66 16.48 2.80
CA GLU A 78 0.53 17.39 2.60
C GLU A 78 -0.78 16.76 3.08
N ASP A 79 -0.98 15.48 2.75
CA ASP A 79 -2.21 14.76 3.09
C ASP A 79 -2.33 14.52 4.60
N LEU A 80 -1.24 14.15 5.28
CA LEU A 80 -1.19 14.02 6.74
C LEU A 80 -1.42 15.37 7.43
N ALA A 81 -0.90 16.48 6.89
CA ALA A 81 -1.14 17.81 7.43
C ALA A 81 -2.64 18.19 7.37
N LEU A 82 -3.34 17.82 6.29
CA LEU A 82 -4.80 18.00 6.20
C LEU A 82 -5.55 17.16 7.24
N MET A 83 -5.14 15.90 7.44
CA MET A 83 -5.72 15.01 8.46
C MET A 83 -5.52 15.56 9.88
N ALA A 84 -4.32 16.04 10.20
CA ALA A 84 -4.03 16.72 11.46
C ALA A 84 -4.88 17.99 11.63
N GLY A 85 -5.11 18.75 10.55
CA GLY A 85 -6.00 19.92 10.53
C GLY A 85 -7.46 19.60 10.88
N MET A 86 -7.91 18.37 10.65
CA MET A 86 -9.23 17.87 11.09
C MET A 86 -9.26 17.41 12.55
N GLY A 87 -8.12 17.40 13.24
CA GLY A 87 -8.00 16.96 14.63
C GLY A 87 -7.81 15.45 14.78
N PHE A 88 -7.28 14.76 13.75
CA PHE A 88 -6.89 13.36 13.89
C PHE A 88 -5.79 13.25 14.97
N ASN A 89 -5.93 12.25 15.84
CA ASN A 89 -4.90 11.85 16.80
C ASN A 89 -4.42 10.39 16.56
N CYS A 90 -4.99 9.72 15.56
CA CYS A 90 -4.45 8.52 14.97
C CYS A 90 -4.73 8.48 13.46
N PHE A 91 -3.94 7.70 12.72
CA PHE A 91 -4.25 7.39 11.34
C PHE A 91 -3.90 5.94 11.05
N ARG A 92 -4.84 5.21 10.43
CA ARG A 92 -4.68 3.80 10.10
C ARG A 92 -4.34 3.64 8.63
N THR A 93 -3.23 2.94 8.36
CA THR A 93 -2.85 2.49 7.02
C THR A 93 -2.28 1.07 7.07
N SER A 94 -1.86 0.53 5.93
CA SER A 94 -1.05 -0.68 5.86
C SER A 94 0.38 -0.36 5.42
N ILE A 95 1.29 -1.27 5.74
CA ILE A 95 2.58 -1.35 5.07
C ILE A 95 2.41 -2.25 3.85
N ALA A 96 2.73 -1.74 2.66
CA ALA A 96 2.72 -2.52 1.44
C ALA A 96 3.82 -3.58 1.49
N TRP A 97 3.43 -4.84 1.54
CA TRP A 97 4.36 -5.95 1.69
C TRP A 97 5.43 -5.94 0.60
N GLY A 98 5.02 -5.81 -0.67
CA GLY A 98 5.94 -5.73 -1.81
C GLY A 98 6.90 -4.52 -1.80
N ARG A 99 6.76 -3.56 -0.88
CA ARG A 99 7.79 -2.53 -0.64
C ARG A 99 8.89 -3.01 0.30
N ILE A 100 8.59 -3.88 1.26
CA ILE A 100 9.55 -4.39 2.25
C ILE A 100 10.21 -5.68 1.76
N PHE A 101 9.41 -6.64 1.30
CA PHE A 101 9.89 -7.88 0.69
C PHE A 101 9.23 -7.99 -0.69
N PRO A 102 9.90 -7.50 -1.75
CA PRO A 102 9.27 -7.34 -3.05
C PRO A 102 8.71 -8.63 -3.66
N ASN A 103 9.44 -9.73 -3.57
CA ASN A 103 8.98 -11.06 -3.95
C ASN A 103 8.34 -11.80 -2.77
N GLY A 104 8.66 -11.39 -1.54
CA GLY A 104 8.07 -11.92 -0.32
C GLY A 104 8.89 -13.05 0.32
N ASP A 105 9.95 -13.49 -0.34
CA ASP A 105 10.84 -14.59 0.04
C ASP A 105 12.33 -14.19 0.08
N GLU A 106 12.64 -12.89 -0.03
CA GLU A 106 14.00 -12.40 0.16
C GLU A 106 14.50 -12.60 1.60
N GLU A 107 15.81 -12.82 1.75
CA GLU A 107 16.46 -12.91 3.07
C GLU A 107 16.57 -11.54 3.74
N GLU A 108 16.78 -10.49 2.95
CA GLU A 108 16.96 -9.11 3.42
C GLU A 108 15.85 -8.20 2.90
N PRO A 109 15.36 -7.25 3.71
CA PRO A 109 14.32 -6.32 3.29
C PRO A 109 14.87 -5.25 2.32
N ASN A 110 13.96 -4.66 1.56
CA ASN A 110 14.23 -3.49 0.75
C ASN A 110 14.28 -2.22 1.63
N GLU A 111 15.50 -1.71 1.81
CA GLU A 111 15.79 -0.54 2.65
C GLU A 111 15.02 0.73 2.20
N ALA A 112 14.82 0.94 0.90
CA ALA A 112 14.10 2.11 0.43
C ALA A 112 12.62 2.08 0.84
N GLY A 113 12.01 0.88 0.86
CA GLY A 113 10.66 0.67 1.39
C GLY A 113 10.59 0.91 2.90
N LEU A 114 11.56 0.42 3.67
CA LEU A 114 11.65 0.70 5.11
C LEU A 114 11.74 2.20 5.39
N LYS A 115 12.63 2.89 4.66
CA LYS A 115 12.83 4.33 4.78
C LYS A 115 11.55 5.12 4.48
N PHE A 116 10.78 4.74 3.47
CA PHE A 116 9.50 5.39 3.17
C PHE A 116 8.55 5.36 4.37
N TYR A 117 8.38 4.19 5.00
CA TYR A 117 7.49 4.07 6.16
C TYR A 117 8.06 4.75 7.40
N GLU A 118 9.38 4.75 7.60
CA GLU A 118 10.02 5.53 8.66
C GLU A 118 9.72 7.02 8.50
N ASP A 119 9.98 7.60 7.32
CA ASP A 119 9.74 9.01 7.04
C ASP A 119 8.24 9.38 7.14
N MET A 120 7.34 8.46 6.82
CA MET A 120 5.89 8.64 6.96
C MET A 120 5.45 8.60 8.42
N PHE A 121 5.92 7.63 9.21
CA PHE A 121 5.57 7.52 10.62
C PHE A 121 6.15 8.68 11.43
N ASP A 122 7.36 9.12 11.13
CA ASP A 122 7.95 10.31 11.74
C ASP A 122 7.10 11.54 11.49
N GLU A 123 6.57 11.71 10.28
CA GLU A 123 5.65 12.81 9.95
C GLU A 123 4.33 12.72 10.72
N MET A 124 3.76 11.51 10.85
CA MET A 124 2.55 11.27 11.65
C MET A 124 2.77 11.66 13.11
N LEU A 125 3.87 11.19 13.71
CA LEU A 125 4.23 11.49 15.09
C LEU A 125 4.52 12.97 15.29
N ARG A 126 5.21 13.62 14.35
CA ARG A 126 5.45 15.07 14.34
C ARG A 126 4.15 15.87 14.37
N LEU A 127 3.10 15.37 13.72
CA LEU A 127 1.76 15.96 13.68
C LEU A 127 0.86 15.54 14.87
N GLY A 128 1.37 14.72 15.80
CA GLY A 128 0.62 14.25 16.96
C GLY A 128 -0.39 13.14 16.66
N MET A 129 -0.18 12.38 15.58
CA MET A 129 -1.01 11.24 15.19
C MET A 129 -0.31 9.91 15.47
N GLU A 130 -0.97 9.03 16.21
CA GLU A 130 -0.52 7.65 16.44
C GLU A 130 -0.71 6.78 15.19
N PRO A 131 0.35 6.09 14.71
CA PRO A 131 0.24 5.13 13.62
C PRO A 131 -0.52 3.86 14.04
N CYS A 132 -1.57 3.52 13.29
CA CYS A 132 -2.29 2.25 13.44
C CYS A 132 -2.02 1.37 12.21
N ILE A 133 -1.11 0.40 12.32
CA ILE A 133 -0.58 -0.31 11.14
C ILE A 133 -1.22 -1.68 10.96
N THR A 134 -1.75 -1.90 9.76
CA THR A 134 -2.20 -3.22 9.30
C THR A 134 -1.07 -3.90 8.52
N LEU A 135 -0.58 -5.05 8.99
CA LEU A 135 0.57 -5.73 8.37
C LEU A 135 0.27 -6.33 7.00
N SER A 136 -0.93 -6.89 6.81
CA SER A 136 -1.35 -7.49 5.54
C SER A 136 -2.76 -7.02 5.22
N HIS A 137 -2.92 -6.33 4.09
CA HIS A 137 -4.16 -5.66 3.72
C HIS A 137 -4.48 -5.81 2.23
N TYR A 138 -4.75 -7.05 1.81
CA TYR A 138 -5.12 -7.40 0.43
C TYR A 138 -4.04 -7.17 -0.63
N GLU A 139 -2.77 -7.11 -0.23
CA GLU A 139 -1.66 -6.70 -1.11
C GLU A 139 -0.42 -7.60 -0.98
N THR A 140 -0.61 -8.91 -0.85
CA THR A 140 0.49 -9.89 -0.84
C THR A 140 1.32 -9.78 -2.14
N PRO A 141 2.66 -9.95 -2.08
CA PRO A 141 3.51 -10.01 -3.26
C PRO A 141 3.00 -11.05 -4.26
N LEU A 142 2.91 -10.66 -5.53
CA LEU A 142 2.36 -11.53 -6.57
C LEU A 142 3.19 -12.82 -6.74
N HIS A 143 4.51 -12.70 -6.60
CA HIS A 143 5.46 -13.81 -6.71
C HIS A 143 5.13 -15.01 -5.80
N LEU A 144 4.61 -14.76 -4.59
CA LEU A 144 4.22 -15.84 -3.66
C LEU A 144 3.04 -16.69 -4.15
N LEU A 145 2.30 -16.21 -5.15
CA LEU A 145 1.08 -16.86 -5.66
C LEU A 145 1.24 -17.35 -7.11
N THR A 146 2.36 -17.04 -7.76
CA THR A 146 2.62 -17.32 -9.17
C THR A 146 3.82 -18.22 -9.39
#